data_AF-A0A5A7UZD4-F1
#
_entry.id   AF-A0A5A7UZD4-F1
#
_cell.length_a   1.000
_cell.length_b   1.000
_cell.length_c   1.000
_cell.angle_alpha   90.00
_cell.angle_beta   90.00
_cell.angle_gamma   90.00
#
_symmetry.space_group_name_H-M   'P 1'
#
loop_
_entity.id
_entity.type
_entity.pdbx_description
1 polymer ?
#
loop_
_entity_poly.entity_id
_entity_poly.type
_entity_poly.pdbx_seq_one_letter_code
_entity_poly.pdbx_strand_id
1 'polypeptide(L)' 'MDAMDEEIRAMEKNDTWELTKLPEGQKPIGVMWIYKTKKKANGDAERYKATPVVKGYNQRHAYY' A
#
# COMPACT_ATOMS: atom_id res chain seq x y z
N MET A 1 16.75 -3.28 2.76
CA MET A 1 15.49 -3.87 3.27
C MET A 1 14.59 -2.70 3.45
N ASP A 2 13.63 -2.61 2.55
CA ASP A 2 13.18 -1.31 2.08
C ASP A 2 11.80 -1.02 2.65
N ALA A 3 11.40 0.25 2.68
CA ALA A 3 10.19 0.64 3.43
C ALA A 3 8.88 0.04 2.86
N MET A 4 8.90 -0.58 1.67
CA MET A 4 7.80 -1.43 1.18
C MET A 4 7.90 -2.88 1.69
N ASP A 5 9.09 -3.47 1.85
CA ASP A 5 9.23 -4.81 2.45
C ASP A 5 8.67 -4.83 3.88
N GLU A 6 8.95 -3.78 4.67
CA GLU A 6 8.41 -3.62 6.03
C GLU A 6 6.87 -3.53 6.02
N GLU A 7 6.30 -2.71 5.12
CA GLU A 7 4.84 -2.48 5.08
C GLU A 7 4.09 -3.67 4.45
N ILE A 8 4.68 -4.39 3.48
CA ILE A 8 4.14 -5.66 2.96
C ILE A 8 4.04 -6.69 4.07
N ARG A 9 5.15 -6.95 4.79
CA ARG A 9 5.18 -7.90 5.91
C ARG A 9 4.25 -7.50 7.05
N ALA A 10 4.02 -6.20 7.24
CA ALA A 10 3.02 -5.72 8.19
C ALA A 10 1.58 -6.00 7.72
N MET A 11 1.29 -5.89 6.43
CA MET A 11 -0.03 -6.25 5.87
C MET A 11 -0.28 -7.77 5.93
N GLU A 12 0.73 -8.59 5.62
CA GLU A 12 0.69 -10.05 5.79
C GLU A 12 0.46 -10.44 7.26
N LYS A 13 1.26 -9.88 8.19
CA LYS A 13 1.17 -10.19 9.63
C LYS A 13 -0.16 -9.77 10.28
N ASN A 14 -0.85 -8.78 9.71
CA ASN A 14 -2.12 -8.28 10.25
C ASN A 14 -3.35 -8.98 9.63
N ASP A 15 -3.16 -10.05 8.84
CA ASP A 15 -4.21 -10.82 8.13
C ASP A 15 -5.22 -9.95 7.36
N THR A 16 -4.81 -8.74 6.95
CA THR A 16 -5.74 -7.72 6.40
C THR A 16 -5.81 -7.76 4.87
N TRP A 17 -4.85 -8.44 4.22
CA TRP A 17 -4.74 -8.56 2.77
C TRP A 17 -4.18 -9.94 2.39
N GLU A 18 -4.93 -10.69 1.58
CA GLU A 18 -4.44 -11.93 0.95
C GLU A 18 -4.01 -11.66 -0.49
N LEU A 19 -2.88 -12.24 -0.93
CA LEU A 19 -2.43 -12.19 -2.33
C LEU A 19 -3.24 -13.19 -3.21
N THR A 20 -4.50 -12.85 -3.48
CA THR A 20 -5.39 -13.68 -4.28
C THR A 20 -5.14 -13.56 -5.79
N LYS A 21 -5.60 -14.56 -6.56
CA LYS A 21 -5.56 -14.52 -8.04
C LYS A 21 -6.64 -13.57 -8.57
N LEU A 22 -6.33 -12.79 -9.60
CA LEU A 22 -7.32 -11.93 -10.26
C LEU A 22 -8.49 -12.79 -10.78
N PRO A 23 -9.73 -12.61 -10.27
CA PRO A 23 -10.88 -13.37 -10.75
C PRO A 23 -11.26 -12.99 -12.19
N GLU A 24 -11.79 -13.97 -12.92
CA GLU A 24 -12.04 -13.85 -14.36
C GLU A 24 -13.02 -12.71 -14.69
N GLY A 25 -12.73 -11.96 -15.77
CA GLY A 25 -13.50 -10.78 -16.17
C GLY A 25 -13.29 -9.51 -15.34
N GLN A 26 -12.63 -9.57 -14.18
CA GLN A 26 -12.29 -8.37 -13.41
C GLN A 26 -11.02 -7.68 -13.91
N LYS A 27 -10.90 -6.37 -13.65
CA LYS A 27 -9.71 -5.57 -13.97
C LYS A 27 -8.96 -5.24 -12.66
N PRO A 28 -7.64 -5.48 -12.58
CA PRO A 28 -6.88 -5.15 -11.38
C PRO A 28 -6.85 -3.64 -11.16
N ILE A 29 -7.11 -3.20 -9.93
CA ILE A 29 -6.98 -1.78 -9.58
C ILE A 29 -5.50 -1.50 -9.33
N GLY A 30 -4.94 -0.49 -10.01
CA GLY A 30 -3.54 -0.12 -9.83
C GLY A 30 -3.28 0.40 -8.42
N VAL A 31 -2.24 -0.10 -7.76
CA VAL A 31 -1.70 0.48 -6.52
C VAL A 31 -0.57 1.46 -6.85
N MET A 32 -0.34 2.43 -5.97
CA MET A 32 0.79 3.37 -6.07
C MET A 32 1.45 3.51 -4.70
N TRP A 33 2.78 3.41 -4.66
CA TRP A 33 3.56 3.67 -3.46
C TRP A 33 3.79 5.17 -3.29
N ILE A 34 3.34 5.73 -2.17
CA ILE A 34 3.72 7.08 -1.72
C ILE A 34 4.88 6.93 -0.74
N TYR A 35 6.05 7.42 -1.12
CA TYR A 35 7.22 7.50 -0.25
C TYR A 35 7.27 8.85 0.46
N LYS A 36 7.51 8.85 1.78
CA LYS A 36 7.71 10.04 2.62
C LYS A 36 8.89 9.85 3.56
N THR A 37 9.91 10.69 3.43
CA THR A 37 11.01 10.78 4.39
C THR A 37 10.57 11.64 5.57
N LYS A 38 10.46 11.05 6.77
CA LYS A 38 10.29 11.82 8.01
C LYS A 38 11.66 12.31 8.48
N LYS A 39 11.76 13.62 8.70
CA LYS A 39 12.91 14.26 9.34
C LYS A 39 12.69 14.39 10.83
N LYS A 40 13.77 14.32 11.62
CA LYS A 40 13.81 14.70 13.04
C LYS A 40 13.64 16.21 13.20
N ALA A 41 13.37 16.66 14.42
CA ALA A 41 13.41 18.09 14.77
C ALA A 41 14.81 18.71 14.49
N ASN A 42 15.89 17.92 14.62
CA ASN A 42 17.26 18.30 14.27
C ASN A 42 17.62 18.09 12.78
N GLY A 43 16.63 18.02 11.87
CA GLY A 43 16.83 18.08 10.42
C GLY A 43 17.21 16.77 9.71
N ASP A 44 17.86 15.85 10.40
CA ASP A 44 18.24 14.52 9.89
C ASP A 44 17.05 13.67 9.43
N ALA A 45 17.26 12.81 8.44
CA ALA A 45 16.26 11.83 8.01
C ALA A 45 16.20 10.66 9.01
N GLU A 46 15.09 10.53 9.74
CA GLU A 46 14.93 9.47 10.75
C GLU A 46 14.40 8.18 10.15
N ARG A 47 13.39 8.29 9.28
CA ARG A 47 12.68 7.12 8.76
C ARG A 47 12.07 7.41 7.40
N TYR A 48 12.36 6.53 6.45
CA TYR A 48 11.60 6.42 5.21
C TYR A 48 10.32 5.63 5.51
N LYS A 49 9.14 6.18 5.18
CA LYS A 49 7.88 5.45 5.18
C LYS A 49 7.38 5.33 3.75
N ALA A 50 7.08 4.12 3.31
CA ALA A 50 6.22 3.88 2.15
C ALA A 50 4.76 3.74 2.63
N THR A 51 3.80 3.98 1.75
CA THR A 51 2.38 3.72 2.00
C THR A 51 1.70 3.35 0.68
N PRO A 52 0.97 2.22 0.61
CA PRO A 52 0.25 1.86 -0.60
C PRO A 52 -1.04 2.67 -0.69
N VAL A 53 -1.34 3.22 -1.86
CA VAL A 53 -2.61 3.91 -2.15
C VAL A 53 -3.23 3.30 -3.39
N VAL A 54 -4.45 2.79 -3.24
CA VAL A 54 -5.24 2.20 -4.34
C VAL A 54 -5.78 3.31 -5.23
N LYS A 55 -5.59 3.18 -6.55
CA LYS A 55 -6.11 4.12 -7.55
C LYS A 55 -7.60 3.86 -7.81
N GLY A 56 -8.44 4.19 -6.84
CA GLY A 56 -9.88 3.88 -6.78
C GLY A 56 -10.78 4.52 -7.84
N TYR A 57 -10.24 5.21 -8.87
CA TYR A 57 -11.04 5.89 -9.91
C TYR A 57 -11.88 4.94 -10.80
N ASN A 58 -11.69 3.63 -10.69
CA ASN A 58 -12.51 2.59 -11.34
C ASN A 58 -13.36 1.77 -10.35
N GLN A 59 -13.38 2.12 -9.06
CA GLN A 59 -14.15 1.38 -8.05
C GLN A 59 -15.65 1.71 -8.21
N ARG A 60 -16.37 0.81 -8.90
CA ARG A 60 -17.84 0.86 -8.93
C ARG A 60 -18.38 0.70 -7.51
N HIS A 61 -19.27 1.59 -7.11
CA HIS A 61 -19.99 1.45 -5.85
C HIS A 61 -20.92 0.23 -5.95
N ALA A 62 -20.66 -0.78 -5.12
CA ALA A 62 -21.52 -1.95 -5.02
C ALA A 62 -22.67 -1.63 -4.06
N TYR A 63 -23.79 -1.20 -4.63
CA TYR A 63 -25.08 -1.24 -3.92
C TYR A 63 -25.51 -2.70 -3.78
N TYR A 64 -26.01 -3.06 -2.59
CA TYR A 64 -26.85 -4.24 -2.37
C TYR A 64 -28.30 -3.94 -2.78
#